data_AF-A0A7I8EX66-F1
#
_entry.id   AF-A0A7I8EX66-F1
#
_cell.length_a   1.000
_cell.length_b   1.000
_cell.length_c   1.000
_cell.angle_alpha   90.00
_cell.angle_beta   90.00
_cell.angle_gamma   90.00
#
_symmetry.space_group_name_H-M   'P 1'
#
loop_
_entity.id
_entity.type
_entity.pdbx_description
1 polymer ?
#
loop_
_entity_poly.entity_id
_entity_poly.type
_entity_poly.pdbx_seq_one_letter_code
_entity_poly.pdbx_strand_id
1 'polypeptide(L)'
;MSAISLVISMLCWGIIALALTPVIWLFLMPYMKGWSRAERRATDLLHEMLTPEQLRQLLWHGYLEIPSSTEPQRTYRVPRSKGYVQVLENGHAIMRLCLQPVEFLPDADVVVLHKLMIEANEEVYLQKANKYLCHD
;
A
#
# COMPACT_ATOMS: atom_id res chain seq x y z
N MET A 1 -19.03 -51.31 4.43
CA MET A 1 -17.97 -50.56 3.71
C MET A 1 -16.73 -51.43 3.65
N SER A 2 -16.14 -51.63 2.47
CA SER A 2 -14.92 -52.44 2.36
C SER A 2 -13.71 -51.61 2.78
N ALA A 3 -12.69 -52.25 3.37
CA ALA A 3 -11.44 -51.58 3.76
C ALA A 3 -10.83 -50.78 2.58
N ILE A 4 -10.99 -51.29 1.36
CA ILE A 4 -10.53 -50.68 0.11
C ILE A 4 -11.22 -49.34 -0.15
N SER A 5 -12.55 -49.24 0.03
CA SER A 5 -13.28 -47.98 -0.14
C SER A 5 -12.84 -46.89 0.84
N LEU A 6 -12.41 -47.30 2.04
CA LEU A 6 -11.98 -46.40 3.11
C LEU A 6 -10.59 -45.83 2.81
N VAL A 7 -9.67 -46.69 2.33
CA VAL A 7 -8.32 -46.28 1.89
C VAL A 7 -8.38 -45.33 0.70
N ILE A 8 -9.21 -45.63 -0.32
CA ILE A 8 -9.37 -44.76 -1.50
C ILE A 8 -9.92 -43.39 -1.08
N SER A 9 -10.90 -43.35 -0.18
CA SER A 9 -11.45 -42.09 0.31
C SER A 9 -10.40 -41.25 1.03
N MET A 10 -9.58 -41.86 1.91
CA MET A 10 -8.51 -41.16 2.63
C MET A 10 -7.45 -40.57 1.67
N LEU A 11 -7.06 -41.32 0.64
CA LEU A 11 -6.11 -40.83 -0.37
C LEU A 11 -6.68 -39.67 -1.18
N CYS A 12 -7.94 -39.74 -1.61
CA CYS A 12 -8.61 -38.64 -2.31
C CYS A 12 -8.69 -37.37 -1.45
N TRP A 13 -9.07 -37.49 -0.18
CA TRP A 13 -9.10 -36.35 0.73
C TRP A 13 -7.70 -35.75 0.99
N GLY A 14 -6.67 -36.58 1.08
CA GLY A 14 -5.29 -36.13 1.22
C GLY A 14 -4.81 -35.30 0.02
N ILE A 15 -5.09 -35.76 -1.20
CA ILE A 15 -4.73 -35.05 -2.44
C ILE A 15 -5.50 -33.71 -2.54
N ILE A 16 -6.79 -33.72 -2.24
CA ILE A 16 -7.63 -32.52 -2.24
C ILE A 16 -7.10 -31.49 -1.22
N ALA A 17 -6.81 -31.93 0.02
CA ALA A 17 -6.28 -31.05 1.05
C ALA A 17 -4.95 -30.42 0.64
N LEU A 18 -4.05 -31.20 0.03
CA LEU A 18 -2.72 -30.76 -0.41
C LEU A 18 -2.78 -29.79 -1.61
N ALA A 19 -3.78 -29.94 -2.47
CA ALA A 19 -4.04 -29.02 -3.59
C ALA A 19 -4.72 -27.71 -3.13
N LEU A 20 -5.63 -27.78 -2.16
CA LEU A 20 -6.38 -26.60 -1.67
C LEU A 20 -5.59 -25.75 -0.67
N THR A 21 -4.66 -26.34 0.09
CA THR A 21 -3.85 -25.60 1.08
C THR A 21 -3.12 -24.38 0.52
N PRO A 22 -2.35 -24.46 -0.59
CA PRO A 22 -1.66 -23.29 -1.13
C PRO A 22 -2.62 -22.22 -1.65
N VAL A 23 -3.76 -22.63 -2.21
CA VAL A 23 -4.80 -21.71 -2.68
C VAL A 23 -5.41 -20.96 -1.50
N ILE A 24 -5.83 -21.69 -0.46
CA ILE A 24 -6.37 -21.11 0.79
C ILE A 24 -5.34 -20.19 1.44
N TRP A 25 -4.07 -20.58 1.48
CA TRP A 25 -2.98 -19.77 2.04
C TRP A 25 -2.82 -18.44 1.29
N LEU A 26 -2.82 -18.45 -0.04
CA LEU A 26 -2.73 -17.23 -0.86
C LEU A 26 -3.90 -16.28 -0.62
N PHE A 27 -5.10 -16.79 -0.38
CA PHE A 27 -6.28 -15.98 -0.05
C PHE A 27 -6.31 -15.50 1.41
N LEU A 28 -5.78 -16.28 2.36
CA LEU A 28 -5.75 -15.91 3.79
C LEU A 28 -4.62 -14.92 4.14
N MET A 29 -3.48 -15.02 3.46
CA MET A 29 -2.31 -14.17 3.71
C MET A 29 -2.62 -12.65 3.76
N PRO A 30 -3.35 -12.08 2.78
CA PRO A 30 -3.69 -10.64 2.83
C PRO A 30 -4.63 -10.29 4.00
N TYR A 31 -5.48 -11.23 4.44
CA TYR A 31 -6.41 -11.01 5.55
C TYR A 31 -5.70 -11.01 6.91
N MET A 32 -4.68 -11.85 7.06
CA MET A 32 -3.87 -11.91 8.29
C MET A 32 -2.99 -10.67 8.46
N LYS A 33 -2.57 -10.02 7.36
CA LYS A 33 -1.72 -8.82 7.40
C LYS A 33 -2.37 -7.68 8.21
N GLY A 34 -3.69 -7.50 8.11
CA GLY A 34 -4.44 -6.47 8.85
C GLY A 34 -4.72 -6.76 10.34
N TRP A 35 -4.31 -7.92 10.87
CA TRP A 35 -4.63 -8.29 12.26
C TRP A 35 -3.64 -7.74 13.30
N SER A 36 -2.44 -7.31 12.88
CA SER A 36 -1.43 -6.86 13.84
C SER A 36 -1.84 -5.58 14.57
N ARG A 37 -1.42 -5.43 15.83
CA ARG A 37 -1.65 -4.21 16.61
C ARG A 37 -1.03 -2.98 15.94
N ALA A 38 0.10 -3.15 15.25
CA ALA A 38 0.78 -2.08 14.54
C ALA A 38 -0.05 -1.54 13.36
N GLU A 39 -0.62 -2.44 12.54
CA GLU A 39 -1.44 -2.07 11.38
C GLU A 39 -2.73 -1.34 11.79
N ARG A 40 -3.36 -1.75 12.90
CA ARG A 40 -4.51 -1.03 13.45
C ARG A 40 -4.13 0.38 13.88
N ARG A 41 -3.06 0.52 14.66
CA ARG A 41 -2.58 1.85 15.10
C ARG A 41 -2.21 2.76 13.93
N ALA A 42 -1.57 2.20 12.90
CA ALA A 42 -1.22 2.95 11.69
C ALA A 42 -2.48 3.41 10.92
N THR A 43 -3.52 2.56 10.86
CA THR A 43 -4.80 2.91 10.25
C THR A 43 -5.52 4.00 11.04
N ASP A 44 -5.51 3.94 12.37
CA ASP A 44 -6.09 4.98 13.23
C ASP A 44 -5.38 6.32 13.00
N LEU A 45 -4.04 6.32 12.97
CA LEU A 45 -3.25 7.51 12.67
C LEU A 45 -3.58 8.07 11.27
N LEU A 46 -3.70 7.21 10.27
CA LEU A 46 -4.09 7.62 8.92
C LEU A 46 -5.47 8.33 8.93
N HIS A 47 -6.43 7.80 9.67
CA HIS A 47 -7.77 8.41 9.79
C HIS A 47 -7.73 9.76 10.52
N GLU A 48 -6.84 9.93 11.51
CA GLU A 48 -6.64 11.21 12.20
C GLU A 48 -5.98 12.26 11.30
N MET A 49 -5.11 11.83 10.38
CA MET A 49 -4.33 12.73 9.52
C MET A 49 -5.05 13.14 8.24
N LEU A 50 -6.00 12.35 7.75
CA LEU A 50 -6.70 12.61 6.48
C LEU A 50 -8.07 13.25 6.70
N THR A 51 -8.44 14.19 5.82
CA THR A 51 -9.84 14.63 5.75
C THR A 51 -10.72 13.48 5.21
N PRO A 52 -12.04 13.51 5.47
CA PRO A 52 -12.95 12.49 4.93
C PRO A 52 -12.88 12.35 3.39
N GLU A 53 -12.63 13.45 2.68
CA GLU A 53 -12.49 13.48 1.22
C GLU A 53 -11.18 12.82 0.79
N GLN A 54 -10.08 13.12 1.48
CA GLN A 54 -8.77 12.50 1.24
C GLN A 54 -8.81 10.99 1.51
N LEU A 55 -9.45 10.58 2.61
CA LEU A 55 -9.63 9.16 2.93
C LEU A 55 -10.45 8.46 1.85
N ARG A 56 -11.55 9.07 1.40
CA ARG A 56 -12.37 8.54 0.31
C ARG A 56 -11.59 8.44 -1.00
N GLN A 57 -10.79 9.45 -1.33
CA GLN A 57 -9.92 9.45 -2.50
C GLN A 57 -8.94 8.27 -2.44
N LEU A 58 -8.27 8.09 -1.31
CA LEU A 58 -7.30 7.01 -1.09
C LEU A 58 -7.94 5.62 -1.21
N LEU A 59 -9.15 5.46 -0.67
CA LEU A 59 -9.87 4.18 -0.72
C LEU A 59 -10.40 3.84 -2.12
N TRP A 60 -10.86 4.82 -2.89
CA TRP A 60 -11.45 4.58 -4.22
C TRP A 60 -10.42 4.58 -5.35
N HIS A 61 -9.47 5.51 -5.34
CA HIS A 61 -8.48 5.62 -6.41
C HIS A 61 -7.20 4.85 -6.11
N GLY A 62 -6.98 4.45 -4.85
CA GLY A 62 -5.75 3.77 -4.43
C GLY A 62 -4.55 4.71 -4.28
N TYR A 63 -4.77 6.03 -4.33
CA TYR A 63 -3.74 7.04 -4.09
C TYR A 63 -4.33 8.29 -3.43
N LEU A 64 -3.47 9.03 -2.75
CA LEU A 64 -3.75 10.32 -2.14
C LEU A 64 -3.09 11.42 -2.97
N GLU A 65 -3.84 12.46 -3.32
CA GLU A 65 -3.29 13.66 -3.94
C GLU A 65 -2.95 14.71 -2.89
N ILE A 66 -1.73 15.25 -2.97
CA ILE A 66 -1.19 16.23 -2.04
C ILE A 66 -0.67 17.40 -2.87
N PRO A 67 -1.25 18.61 -2.73
CA PRO A 67 -0.75 19.78 -3.44
C PRO A 67 0.63 20.16 -2.93
N SER A 68 1.48 20.64 -3.83
CA SER A 68 2.75 21.26 -3.45
C SER A 68 2.49 22.56 -2.69
N SER A 69 3.31 22.82 -1.67
CA SER A 69 3.31 24.07 -0.92
C SER A 69 4.11 25.17 -1.63
N THR A 70 5.10 24.77 -2.43
CA THR A 70 6.02 25.69 -3.12
C THR A 70 5.64 25.97 -4.57
N GLU A 71 4.98 25.03 -5.26
CA GLU A 71 4.70 25.09 -6.69
C GLU A 71 3.19 24.88 -6.96
N PRO A 72 2.40 25.94 -7.23
CA PRO A 72 0.94 25.84 -7.30
C PRO A 72 0.38 24.87 -8.35
N GLN A 73 1.14 24.57 -9.40
CA GLN A 73 0.75 23.66 -10.48
C GLN A 73 1.19 22.20 -10.25
N ARG A 74 1.86 21.93 -9.12
CA ARG A 74 2.41 20.62 -8.79
C ARG A 74 1.54 19.88 -7.77
N THR A 75 1.29 18.61 -8.05
CA THR A 75 0.58 17.69 -7.15
C THR A 75 1.35 16.38 -7.03
N TYR A 76 1.42 15.84 -5.82
CA TYR A 76 2.00 14.54 -5.54
C TYR A 76 0.90 13.49 -5.43
N ARG A 77 1.05 12.36 -6.14
CA ARG A 77 0.21 11.16 -5.96
C ARG A 77 0.96 10.12 -5.14
N VAL A 78 0.54 9.99 -3.88
CA VAL A 78 1.09 9.01 -2.94
C VAL A 78 0.25 7.73 -3.03
N PRO A 79 0.83 6.57 -3.44
CA PRO A 79 0.08 5.32 -3.51
C PRO A 79 -0.32 4.83 -2.11
N ARG A 80 -1.45 4.11 -2.03
CA ARG A 80 -1.96 3.50 -0.78
C ARG A 80 -1.01 2.46 -0.17
N SER A 81 -0.19 1.84 -0.99
CA SER A 81 0.81 0.86 -0.59
C SER A 81 2.20 1.32 -1.03
N LYS A 82 3.24 0.57 -0.63
CA LYS A 82 4.63 0.86 -1.00
C LYS A 82 4.77 1.01 -2.51
N GLY A 83 5.43 2.09 -2.93
CA GLY A 83 5.64 2.37 -4.35
C GLY A 83 6.25 3.75 -4.58
N TYR A 84 6.31 4.13 -5.85
CA TYR A 84 6.76 5.45 -6.25
C TYR A 84 5.66 6.48 -6.03
N VAL A 85 6.03 7.63 -5.47
CA VAL A 85 5.18 8.82 -5.47
C VAL A 85 5.32 9.49 -6.83
N GLN A 86 4.21 9.74 -7.52
CA GLN A 86 4.25 10.45 -8.80
C GLN A 86 4.16 11.95 -8.55
N VAL A 87 4.95 12.72 -9.28
CA VAL A 87 4.86 14.18 -9.32
C VAL A 87 4.16 14.55 -10.61
N LEU A 88 3.07 15.28 -10.48
CA LEU A 88 2.29 15.78 -11.58
C LEU A 88 2.47 17.29 -11.66
N GLU A 89 2.70 17.80 -12.86
CA GLU A 89 2.63 19.22 -13.17
C GLU A 89 1.62 19.44 -14.29
N ASN A 90 0.67 20.35 -14.11
CA ASN A 90 -0.41 20.60 -15.07
C ASN A 90 -1.15 19.30 -15.49
N GLY A 91 -1.35 18.39 -14.54
CA GLY A 91 -2.02 17.10 -14.75
C GLY A 91 -1.19 16.00 -15.40
N HIS A 92 0.06 16.27 -15.80
CA HIS A 92 0.93 15.30 -16.45
C HIS A 92 2.01 14.80 -15.49
N ALA A 93 2.24 13.48 -15.47
CA ALA A 93 3.26 12.89 -14.61
C ALA A 93 4.66 13.17 -15.18
N ILE A 94 5.42 14.04 -14.52
CA ILE A 94 6.75 14.46 -14.99
C ILE A 94 7.90 13.65 -14.37
N MET A 95 7.69 13.10 -13.16
CA MET A 95 8.69 12.29 -12.48
C MET A 95 8.07 11.35 -11.44
N ARG A 96 8.84 10.35 -11.05
CA ARG A 96 8.58 9.42 -9.95
C ARG A 96 9.63 9.62 -8.87
N LEU A 97 9.18 9.67 -7.63
CA LEU A 97 9.99 9.80 -6.44
C LEU A 97 10.00 8.50 -5.66
N CYS A 98 11.19 8.02 -5.30
CA CYS A 98 11.37 6.92 -4.37
C CYS A 98 11.95 7.45 -3.07
N LEU A 99 11.14 7.39 -2.02
CA LEU A 99 11.54 7.62 -0.64
C LEU A 99 10.98 6.46 0.18
N GLN A 100 11.82 5.79 0.94
CA GLN A 100 11.45 4.62 1.73
C GLN A 100 11.96 4.80 3.16
N PRO A 101 11.20 4.32 4.16
CA PRO A 101 11.71 4.23 5.52
C PRO A 101 12.86 3.21 5.57
N VAL A 102 13.80 3.44 6.48
CA VAL A 102 14.92 2.50 6.72
C VAL A 102 14.40 1.20 7.34
N GLU A 103 13.45 1.32 8.26
CA GLU A 103 12.80 0.19 8.91
C GLU A 103 11.45 -0.12 8.25
N PHE A 104 10.95 -1.33 8.49
CA PHE A 104 9.63 -1.70 8.03
C PHE A 104 8.56 -0.85 8.73
N LEU A 105 7.72 -0.19 7.94
CA LEU A 105 6.49 0.45 8.39
C LEU A 105 5.25 -0.25 7.81
N PRO A 106 4.14 -0.27 8.58
CA PRO A 106 2.80 -0.55 8.05
C PRO A 106 2.48 0.32 6.83
N ASP A 107 1.65 -0.20 5.91
CA ASP A 107 1.36 0.51 4.65
C ASP A 107 0.68 1.88 4.90
N ALA A 108 -0.19 1.97 5.92
CA ALA A 108 -0.84 3.23 6.32
C ALA A 108 0.15 4.28 6.86
N ASP A 109 1.15 3.87 7.65
CA ASP A 109 2.19 4.77 8.16
C ASP A 109 3.09 5.30 7.03
N VAL A 110 3.33 4.50 5.98
CA VAL A 110 4.06 4.97 4.78
C VAL A 110 3.30 6.12 4.11
N VAL A 111 1.97 6.02 3.97
CA VAL A 111 1.14 7.10 3.39
C VAL A 111 1.21 8.36 4.26
N VAL A 112 1.09 8.22 5.58
CA VAL A 112 1.19 9.34 6.53
C VAL A 112 2.57 10.00 6.46
N LEU A 113 3.65 9.21 6.40
CA LEU A 113 5.02 9.71 6.22
C LEU A 113 5.15 10.54 4.93
N HIS A 114 4.64 9.98 3.82
CA HIS A 114 4.25 10.66 2.57
C HIS A 114 3.78 12.09 2.81
N LYS A 115 2.59 12.16 3.37
CA LYS A 115 1.84 13.40 3.53
C LYS A 115 2.55 14.40 4.41
N LEU A 116 2.98 13.99 5.60
CA LEU A 116 3.59 14.88 6.57
C LEU A 116 4.89 15.49 6.04
N MET A 117 5.72 14.70 5.35
CA MET A 117 6.95 15.24 4.78
C MET A 117 6.69 16.25 3.67
N ILE A 118 5.76 15.95 2.76
CA ILE A 118 5.41 16.86 1.66
C ILE A 118 4.79 18.15 2.19
N GLU A 119 3.83 18.07 3.11
CA GLU A 119 3.11 19.23 3.62
C GLU A 119 3.94 20.09 4.58
N ALA A 120 4.78 19.47 5.42
CA ALA A 120 5.56 20.21 6.42
C ALA A 120 6.89 20.74 5.87
N ASN A 121 7.56 19.99 4.99
CA ASN A 121 8.85 20.39 4.42
C ASN A 121 9.13 19.69 3.08
N GLU A 122 8.50 20.21 2.03
CA GLU A 122 8.61 19.72 0.67
C GLU A 122 10.06 19.69 0.16
N GLU A 123 10.87 20.69 0.51
CA GLU A 123 12.27 20.77 0.09
C GLU A 123 13.08 19.57 0.61
N VAL A 124 12.97 19.26 1.90
CA VAL A 124 13.65 18.11 2.51
C VAL A 124 13.16 16.79 1.92
N TYR A 125 11.85 16.70 1.63
CA TYR A 125 11.29 15.52 0.96
C TYR A 125 11.93 15.29 -0.42
N LEU A 126 12.01 16.34 -1.24
CA LEU A 126 12.64 16.29 -2.56
C LEU A 126 14.15 16.04 -2.49
N GLN A 127 14.84 16.57 -1.49
CA GLN A 127 16.27 16.31 -1.29
C GLN A 127 16.55 14.84 -0.95
N LYS A 128 15.71 14.21 -0.12
CA LYS A 128 15.88 12.82 0.30
C LYS A 128 15.42 11.80 -0.74
N ALA A 129 14.44 12.16 -1.58
CA ALA A 129 13.88 11.25 -2.56
C ALA A 129 14.82 11.04 -3.76
N ASN A 130 14.97 9.78 -4.17
CA ASN A 130 15.53 9.44 -5.47
C ASN A 130 14.54 9.82 -6.57
N LYS A 131 15.03 10.48 -7.63
CA LYS A 131 14.22 11.05 -8.70
C LYS A 131 14.39 10.26 -10.00
N TYR A 132 13.27 9.88 -10.61
CA TYR A 132 13.23 9.19 -11.90
C TYR A 132 12.33 9.98 -12.83
N LEU A 133 12.87 10.52 -13.92
CA LEU A 133 12.08 11.25 -14.90
C LEU A 133 11.11 10.29 -15.60
N CYS A 134 9.89 10.77 -15.85
CA CYS A 134 9.00 10.11 -16.78
C CYS A 134 9.44 10.52 -18.19
N HIS A 135 9.64 9.53 -19.06
CA HIS A 135 9.81 9.76 -20.49
C HIS A 135 8.47 9.48 -21.17
N ASP A 136 8.13 10.30 -22.15
CA ASP A 136 6.97 10.10 -23.02
C ASP A 136 7.10 8.81 -23.85
#